data_AF-A0A7W4ZB66-F1
#
_entry.id   AF-A0A7W4ZB66-F1
#
_cell.length_a   1.000
_cell.length_b   1.000
_cell.length_c   1.000
_cell.angle_alpha   90.00
_cell.angle_beta   90.00
_cell.angle_gamma   90.00
#
_symmetry.space_group_name_H-M   'P 1'
#
loop_
_entity.id
_entity.type
_entity.pdbx_description
1 polymer ?
#
loop_
_entity_poly.entity_id
_entity_poly.type
_entity_poly.pdbx_seq_one_letter_code
_entity_poly.pdbx_strand_id
1 'polypeptide(L)' 'MSEAPWWLQSGPEICQFCLRAFHHEAGYHCLHCDWAVCPGCVVERFENRETVCPQCYGEDV' A
#
# COMPACT_ATOMS: atom_id res chain seq x y z
N MET A 1 7.24 23.65 -12.19
CA MET A 1 7.13 22.20 -11.95
C MET A 1 6.77 22.03 -10.50
N SER A 2 5.57 21.55 -10.18
CA SER A 2 5.24 21.17 -8.81
C SER A 2 5.98 19.88 -8.52
N GLU A 3 6.92 19.91 -7.57
CA GLU A 3 7.57 18.70 -7.08
C GLU A 3 6.49 17.79 -6.47
N ALA A 4 6.59 16.48 -6.69
CA ALA A 4 5.64 15.55 -6.10
C ALA A 4 5.72 15.66 -4.56
N PRO A 5 4.59 15.65 -3.83
CA PRO A 5 4.59 15.57 -2.37
C PRO A 5 5.52 14.44 -1.89
N TRP A 6 6.23 14.65 -0.79
CA TRP A 6 7.20 13.69 -0.26
C TRP A 6 6.61 12.28 -0.05
N TRP A 7 5.33 12.19 0.33
CA TRP A 7 4.64 10.91 0.54
C TRP A 7 4.35 10.12 -0.76
N LEU A 8 4.51 10.74 -1.93
CA LEU A 8 4.46 10.09 -3.25
C LEU A 8 5.85 9.77 -3.82
N GLN A 9 6.93 10.16 -3.12
CA GLN A 9 8.29 9.84 -3.51
C GLN A 9 8.69 8.43 -3.04
N SER A 10 9.74 7.86 -3.65
CA SER A 10 10.28 6.56 -3.23
C SER A 10 10.95 6.67 -1.86
N GLY A 11 10.43 5.95 -0.88
CA GLY A 11 11.02 5.82 0.46
C GLY A 11 11.93 4.58 0.61
N PRO A 12 12.41 4.31 1.84
CA PRO A 12 13.32 3.20 2.11
C PRO A 12 12.63 1.83 2.16
N GLU A 13 11.30 1.78 2.31
CA GLU A 13 10.55 0.55 2.46
C GLU A 13 10.17 -0.05 1.11
N ILE A 14 10.16 -1.37 1.02
CA ILE A 14 9.75 -2.10 -0.19
C ILE A 14 8.42 -2.81 0.07
N CYS A 15 7.41 -2.50 -0.75
CA CYS A 15 6.14 -3.20 -0.70
C CYS A 15 6.33 -4.67 -1.08
N GLN A 16 5.98 -5.59 -0.20
CA GLN A 16 6.18 -7.02 -0.42
C GLN A 16 5.25 -7.60 -1.51
N PHE A 17 4.22 -6.83 -1.89
CA PHE A 17 3.21 -7.25 -2.87
C PHE A 17 3.46 -6.73 -4.28
N CYS A 18 3.86 -5.45 -4.44
CA CYS A 18 4.10 -4.84 -5.75
C CYS A 18 5.56 -4.45 -6.00
N LEU A 19 6.44 -4.68 -5.03
CA LEU A 19 7.89 -4.42 -5.07
C LEU A 19 8.28 -2.94 -5.30
N ARG A 20 7.33 -2.01 -5.19
CA ARG A 20 7.60 -0.56 -5.26
C ARG A 20 8.06 -0.03 -3.91
N ALA A 21 8.94 0.96 -3.97
CA ALA A 21 9.42 1.68 -2.81
C ALA A 21 8.37 2.65 -2.25
N PHE A 22 8.30 2.82 -0.93
CA PHE A 22 7.40 3.77 -0.28
C PHE A 22 7.96 4.26 1.07
N HIS A 23 7.40 5.35 1.59
CA HIS A 23 7.70 5.83 2.93
C HIS A 23 6.85 5.09 3.97
N HIS A 24 7.48 4.57 5.02
CA HIS A 24 6.78 3.91 6.14
C HIS A 24 5.64 4.77 6.68
N GLU A 25 5.84 6.09 6.79
CA GLU A 25 4.87 7.05 7.30
C GLU A 25 3.64 7.23 6.39
N ALA A 26 3.78 6.90 5.11
CA ALA A 26 2.68 6.88 4.15
C ALA A 26 2.08 5.46 4.00
N GLY A 27 2.66 4.45 4.64
CA GLY A 27 2.21 3.07 4.58
C GLY A 27 0.87 2.85 5.28
N TYR A 28 0.20 1.77 4.88
CA TYR A 28 -0.99 1.25 5.55
C TYR A 28 -0.73 -0.16 6.06
N HIS A 29 -1.62 -0.69 6.90
CA HIS A 29 -1.58 -2.08 7.38
C HIS A 29 -2.86 -2.80 6.97
N CYS A 30 -2.71 -4.06 6.52
CA CYS A 30 -3.85 -4.90 6.16
C CYS A 30 -4.73 -5.18 7.38
N LEU A 31 -6.05 -5.02 7.25
CA LEU A 31 -7.00 -5.30 8.34
C LEU A 31 -7.02 -6.77 8.79
N HIS A 32 -6.62 -7.71 7.93
CA HIS A 32 -6.74 -9.16 8.22
C HIS A 32 -5.43 -9.79 8.70
N CYS A 33 -4.29 -9.36 8.16
CA CYS A 33 -3.00 -9.98 8.46
C CYS A 33 -1.98 -9.01 9.06
N ASP A 34 -2.30 -7.72 9.16
CA ASP A 34 -1.43 -6.66 9.70
C ASP A 34 -0.12 -6.44 8.93
N TRP A 35 0.01 -6.99 7.72
CA TRP A 35 1.18 -6.73 6.88
C TRP A 35 1.15 -5.30 6.32
N ALA A 36 2.33 -4.69 6.22
CA ALA A 36 2.50 -3.37 5.63
C ALA A 36 2.18 -3.37 4.12
N VAL A 37 1.37 -2.41 3.70
CA VAL A 37 0.88 -2.22 2.32
C VAL A 37 1.18 -0.80 1.87
N CYS A 38 1.75 -0.63 0.67
CA CYS A 38 2.02 0.71 0.15
C CYS A 38 0.73 1.42 -0.33
N PRO A 39 0.73 2.77 -0.38
CA PRO A 39 -0.41 3.55 -0.90
C PRO A 39 -0.91 3.11 -2.27
N GLY A 40 -0.02 2.70 -3.17
CA GLY A 40 -0.39 2.24 -4.51
C GLY A 40 -1.24 0.97 -4.47
N CYS A 41 -0.83 -0.03 -3.69
CA CYS A 41 -1.60 -1.27 -3.53
C CYS A 41 -2.95 -1.03 -2.89
N VAL A 42 -3.03 -0.08 -1.95
CA VAL A 42 -4.29 0.31 -1.31
C VAL A 42 -5.21 0.99 -2.33
N VAL A 43 -4.76 2.06 -2.99
CA VAL A 43 -5.59 2.83 -3.95
C VAL A 43 -6.10 1.96 -5.10
N GLU A 44 -5.28 1.06 -5.63
CA GLU A 44 -5.69 0.12 -6.69
C GLU A 44 -6.81 -0.84 -6.24
N ARG A 45 -7.00 -1.06 -4.93
CA ARG A 45 -7.92 -2.07 -4.37
C ARG A 45 -8.94 -1.50 -3.38
N PHE A 46 -9.01 -0.18 -3.26
CA PHE A 46 -9.87 0.49 -2.28
C PHE A 46 -11.33 0.57 -2.74
N GLU A 47 -11.94 -0.58 -3.06
CA GLU A 47 -13.33 -0.65 -3.52
C GLU A 47 -14.31 -0.50 -2.34
N ASN A 48 -14.01 -1.14 -1.20
CA ASN A 48 -14.90 -1.20 -0.04
C ASN A 48 -14.51 -0.28 1.13
N ARG A 49 -13.58 0.66 0.89
CA ARG A 49 -12.96 1.51 1.93
C ARG A 49 -12.18 0.76 3.01
N GLU A 50 -11.83 -0.49 2.73
CA GLU A 50 -11.02 -1.32 3.61
C GLU A 50 -9.59 -1.36 3.10
N THR A 51 -8.64 -1.26 4.03
CA THR A 51 -7.23 -1.45 3.69
C THR A 51 -6.91 -2.94 3.78
N VAL A 52 -7.04 -3.64 2.65
CA VAL A 52 -6.74 -5.07 2.55
C VAL A 52 -5.56 -5.28 1.59
N CYS A 53 -4.62 -6.15 1.96
CA CYS A 53 -3.49 -6.46 1.10
C CYS A 53 -3.91 -7.31 -0.11
N PRO A 54 -3.12 -7.33 -1.20
CA PRO A 54 -3.43 -8.12 -2.38
C PRO A 54 -3.62 -9.62 -2.14
N GLN A 55 -2.96 -10.18 -1.11
CA GLN A 55 -3.10 -11.59 -0.76
C GLN A 55 -4.45 -11.88 -0.11
N CYS A 56 -4.80 -11.18 0.98
CA CYS A 56 -6.08 -11.39 1.67
C CYS A 56 -7.28 -11.02 0.79
N TYR A 57 -7.14 -10.05 -0.12
CA TYR A 57 -8.20 -9.72 -1.09
C TYR A 57 -8.46 -10.87 -2.08
N GLY A 58 -7.42 -11.64 -2.45
CA GLY A 58 -7.54 -12.78 -3.36
C GLY A 58 -8.06 -14.06 -2.70
N GLU A 59 -8.18 -14.09 -1.37
CA GLU A 59 -8.69 -15.23 -0.60
C GLU A 59 -10.23 -15.23 -0.48
N ASP A 60 -10.92 -14.21 -1.02
CA ASP A 60 -12.39 -14.09 -1.06
C ASP A 60 -13.06 -14.87 -2.23
N VAL A 61 -12.47 -15.99 -2.69
CA VAL A 61 -13.02 -16.83 -3.78
C VAL A 61 -13.36 -18.24 -3.30
#